data_AF-A0A6C0JEM1-F1
#
_entry.id   AF-A0A6C0JEM1-F1
#
_cell.length_a   1.000
_cell.length_b   1.000
_cell.length_c   1.000
_cell.angle_alpha   90.00
_cell.angle_beta   90.00
_cell.angle_gamma   90.00
#
_symmetry.space_group_name_H-M   'P 1'
#
loop_
_entity.id
_entity.type
_entity.pdbx_description
1 polymer ?
#
loop_
_entity_poly.entity_id
_entity_poly.type
_entity_poly.pdbx_seq_one_letter_code
_entity_poly.pdbx_strand_id
1 'polypeptide(L)'
;MIFLVFIIIIIFYILSKPKGPCGYLMANDYIWNTQIVVLYNNCYSYAFTDLSINRFRKPKIGEKSNNISKIIYPYNCENIIKVILLDFPNAIYLGKTLHLKKNICNYHTVFLCITKKGDDYHFYRRNNNKYWTHKPGSSSVSHRDASDNLIVDPKKSNRNFGILNYAIPCGFFLVKTNFVFR
;
A
#
# COMPACT_ATOMS: atom_id res chain seq x y z
N MET A 1 -43.30 -20.91 7.26
CA MET A 1 -42.08 -21.18 6.45
C MET A 1 -41.24 -19.93 6.19
N ILE A 2 -41.84 -18.79 5.80
CA ILE A 2 -41.14 -17.53 5.52
C ILE A 2 -40.39 -16.95 6.74
N PHE A 3 -40.99 -17.02 7.93
CA PHE A 3 -40.40 -16.49 9.17
C PHE A 3 -39.09 -17.22 9.58
N LEU A 4 -39.03 -18.53 9.33
CA LEU A 4 -37.85 -19.35 9.63
C LEU A 4 -36.68 -19.00 8.69
N VAL A 5 -36.97 -18.70 7.42
CA VAL A 5 -35.97 -18.30 6.41
C VAL A 5 -35.35 -16.95 6.76
N PHE A 6 -36.15 -15.97 7.19
CA PHE A 6 -35.63 -14.67 7.65
C PHE A 6 -34.72 -14.79 8.88
N ILE A 7 -35.09 -15.62 9.86
CA ILE A 7 -34.25 -15.88 11.04
C ILE A 7 -32.93 -16.54 10.64
N ILE A 8 -32.96 -17.52 9.73
CA ILE A 8 -31.75 -18.18 9.23
C ILE A 8 -30.85 -17.19 8.47
N ILE A 9 -31.42 -16.31 7.64
CA ILE A 9 -30.66 -15.26 6.92
C ILE A 9 -30.03 -14.26 7.91
N ILE A 10 -30.77 -13.84 8.94
CA ILE A 10 -30.27 -12.93 9.98
C ILE A 10 -29.17 -13.61 10.82
N ILE A 11 -29.35 -14.88 11.18
CA ILE A 11 -28.34 -15.69 11.88
C ILE A 11 -27.09 -15.84 11.01
N PHE A 12 -27.22 -16.20 9.74
CA PHE A 12 -26.09 -16.27 8.80
C PHE A 12 -25.41 -14.90 8.65
N TYR A 13 -26.18 -13.82 8.55
CA TYR A 13 -25.66 -12.47 8.48
C TYR A 13 -24.86 -12.09 9.74
N ILE A 14 -25.38 -12.38 10.93
CA ILE A 14 -24.71 -12.12 12.22
C ILE A 14 -23.48 -13.01 12.42
N LEU A 15 -23.54 -14.29 12.01
CA LEU A 15 -22.44 -15.24 12.10
C LEU A 15 -21.35 -15.02 11.03
N SER A 16 -21.70 -14.38 9.90
CA SER A 16 -20.75 -14.00 8.85
C SER A 16 -19.95 -12.74 9.18
N LYS A 17 -20.36 -11.98 10.20
CA LYS A 17 -19.55 -10.87 10.72
C LYS A 17 -18.30 -11.46 11.40
N PRO A 18 -17.09 -11.08 10.99
CA PRO A 18 -15.89 -11.56 11.64
C PRO A 18 -15.89 -11.16 13.12
N LYS A 19 -15.93 -12.15 14.00
CA LYS A 19 -15.80 -11.95 15.45
C LYS A 19 -14.30 -11.83 15.80
N GLY A 20 -13.78 -10.60 15.85
CA GLY A 20 -12.41 -10.31 16.33
C GLY A 20 -12.03 -8.81 16.29
N PRO A 21 -11.09 -8.34 17.13
CA PRO A 21 -10.81 -6.91 17.40
C PRO A 21 -9.96 -6.19 16.34
N CYS A 22 -9.67 -6.82 15.21
CA CYS A 22 -8.75 -6.31 14.19
C CYS A 22 -9.50 -6.19 12.88
N GLY A 23 -9.65 -4.97 12.37
CA GLY A 23 -10.24 -4.80 11.05
C GLY A 23 -9.34 -5.49 10.01
N TYR A 24 -9.96 -6.21 9.09
CA TYR A 24 -9.25 -6.77 7.95
C TYR A 24 -8.81 -5.62 7.05
N LEU A 25 -7.51 -5.49 6.77
CA LEU A 25 -7.08 -4.71 5.60
C LEU A 25 -7.96 -5.21 4.45
N MET A 26 -8.78 -4.34 3.86
CA MET A 26 -9.58 -4.71 2.71
C MET A 26 -8.60 -5.17 1.64
N ALA A 27 -8.37 -6.47 1.56
CA ALA A 27 -7.69 -7.15 0.48
C ALA A 27 -8.62 -7.22 -0.73
N ASN A 28 -9.25 -6.10 -1.05
CA ASN A 28 -9.99 -5.95 -2.27
C ASN A 28 -9.27 -4.94 -3.14
N ASP A 29 -8.13 -5.39 -3.65
CA ASP A 29 -7.40 -4.71 -4.74
C ASP A 29 -8.34 -4.40 -5.92
N TYR A 30 -9.51 -5.05 -6.00
CA TYR A 30 -10.63 -4.68 -6.87
C TYR A 30 -10.94 -3.18 -6.88
N ILE A 31 -11.10 -2.51 -5.72
CA ILE A 31 -11.44 -1.08 -5.74
C ILE A 31 -10.31 -0.26 -6.38
N TRP A 32 -9.05 -0.66 -6.15
CA TRP A 32 -7.85 -0.07 -6.73
C TRP A 32 -7.70 -0.34 -8.23
N ASN A 33 -8.49 -1.28 -8.76
CA ASN A 33 -8.53 -1.71 -10.14
C ASN A 33 -9.78 -1.20 -10.88
N THR A 34 -10.68 -0.49 -10.21
CA THR A 34 -11.76 0.23 -10.91
C THR A 34 -11.17 1.35 -11.77
N GLN A 35 -11.77 1.58 -12.94
CA GLN A 35 -11.25 2.53 -13.94
C GLN A 35 -10.96 3.90 -13.34
N ILE A 36 -11.90 4.45 -12.56
CA ILE A 36 -11.73 5.77 -11.93
C ILE A 36 -10.58 5.80 -10.92
N VAL A 37 -10.43 4.76 -10.09
CA VAL A 37 -9.37 4.73 -9.07
C VAL A 37 -8.01 4.57 -9.72
N VAL A 38 -7.90 3.75 -10.78
CA VAL A 38 -6.66 3.58 -11.56
C VAL A 38 -6.18 4.90 -12.18
N LEU A 39 -7.10 5.72 -12.69
CA LEU A 39 -6.77 6.99 -13.33
C LEU A 39 -6.12 8.00 -12.37
N TYR A 40 -6.56 8.02 -11.10
CA TYR A 40 -6.15 9.04 -10.12
C TYR A 40 -5.15 8.55 -9.06
N ASN A 41 -4.80 7.27 -9.04
CA ASN A 41 -3.94 6.69 -8.00
C ASN A 41 -2.72 5.97 -8.57
N ASN A 42 -1.67 5.85 -7.77
CA ASN A 42 -0.39 5.20 -8.09
C ASN A 42 0.11 4.38 -6.89
N CYS A 43 1.37 3.95 -6.92
CA CYS A 43 2.02 3.23 -5.84
C CYS A 43 2.02 4.00 -4.51
N TYR A 44 2.14 5.33 -4.55
CA TYR A 44 2.17 6.16 -3.36
C TYR A 44 0.84 6.13 -2.62
N SER A 45 -0.25 6.54 -3.27
CA SER A 45 -1.56 6.52 -2.62
C SER A 45 -2.05 5.11 -2.28
N TYR A 46 -1.69 4.12 -3.11
CA TYR A 46 -1.94 2.71 -2.83
C TYR A 46 -1.29 2.23 -1.53
N ALA A 47 0.00 2.54 -1.35
CA ALA A 47 0.76 2.15 -0.17
C ALA A 47 0.20 2.79 1.11
N PHE A 48 -0.28 4.03 1.03
CA PHE A 48 -0.79 4.77 2.18
C PHE A 48 -2.33 4.80 2.29
N THR A 49 -3.03 3.94 1.54
CA THR A 49 -4.50 3.75 1.60
C THR A 49 -5.29 5.05 1.39
N ASP A 50 -4.87 5.85 0.41
CA ASP A 50 -5.56 7.06 -0.02
C ASP A 50 -6.30 6.82 -1.34
N LEU A 51 -7.62 6.60 -1.26
CA LEU A 51 -8.48 6.32 -2.41
C LEU A 51 -9.04 7.60 -3.07
N SER A 52 -8.59 8.79 -2.69
CA SER A 52 -9.20 10.03 -3.18
C SER A 52 -9.07 10.14 -4.69
N ILE A 53 -10.20 10.45 -5.34
CA ILE A 53 -10.29 10.65 -6.80
C ILE A 53 -10.43 12.13 -7.19
N ASN A 54 -10.72 13.01 -6.22
CA ASN A 54 -10.83 14.44 -6.45
C ASN A 54 -9.44 15.10 -6.48
N ARG A 55 -8.69 14.89 -7.58
CA ARG A 55 -7.35 15.44 -7.80
C ARG A 55 -7.06 15.59 -9.28
N PHE A 56 -6.36 16.66 -9.66
CA PHE A 56 -6.01 16.92 -11.06
C PHE A 56 -4.95 15.95 -11.63
N ARG A 57 -4.13 15.38 -10.75
CA ARG A 57 -3.08 14.43 -11.11
C ARG A 57 -2.83 13.44 -9.98
N LYS A 58 -2.15 12.34 -10.30
CA LYS A 58 -1.74 11.34 -9.31
C LYS A 58 -0.82 11.97 -8.26
N PRO A 59 -0.95 11.59 -6.99
CA PRO A 59 -0.22 12.26 -5.92
C PRO A 59 1.26 11.89 -5.94
N LYS A 60 2.09 12.80 -5.44
CA LYS A 60 3.52 12.57 -5.18
C LYS A 60 3.86 12.92 -3.74
N ILE A 61 4.99 12.39 -3.28
CA ILE A 61 5.53 12.65 -1.95
C ILE A 61 5.68 14.16 -1.72
N GLY A 62 5.27 14.62 -0.54
CA GLY A 62 5.38 15.99 -0.06
C GLY A 62 4.15 16.84 -0.35
N GLU A 63 3.22 16.40 -1.19
CA GLU A 63 2.01 17.17 -1.49
C GLU A 63 1.06 17.25 -0.32
N LYS A 64 0.87 16.13 0.39
CA LYS A 64 -0.13 16.05 1.44
C LYS A 64 0.21 16.96 2.62
N SER A 65 1.49 17.15 2.90
CA SER A 65 1.99 18.05 3.94
C SER A 65 2.44 19.42 3.44
N ASN A 66 2.29 19.72 2.15
CA ASN A 66 2.84 20.93 1.50
C ASN A 66 4.37 21.11 1.67
N ASN A 67 5.13 20.00 1.67
CA ASN A 67 6.59 19.96 1.81
C ASN A 67 7.31 19.46 0.55
N ILE A 68 6.72 19.65 -0.63
CA ILE A 68 7.35 19.28 -1.92
C ILE A 68 8.73 19.93 -2.07
N SER A 69 8.92 21.16 -1.58
CA SER A 69 10.21 21.87 -1.60
C SER A 69 11.30 21.22 -0.75
N LYS A 70 10.94 20.34 0.20
CA LYS A 70 11.90 19.59 1.03
C LYS A 70 12.40 18.31 0.35
N ILE A 71 11.81 17.95 -0.79
CA ILE A 71 12.26 16.81 -1.59
C ILE A 71 13.51 17.22 -2.36
N ILE A 72 14.60 16.47 -2.15
CA ILE A 72 15.88 16.69 -2.80
C ILE A 72 16.03 15.70 -3.96
N TYR A 73 16.44 16.21 -5.11
CA TYR A 73 16.78 15.42 -6.29
C TYR A 73 18.32 15.38 -6.47
N PRO A 74 18.92 14.21 -6.78
CA PRO A 74 18.29 12.90 -6.89
C PRO A 74 17.81 12.38 -5.52
N TYR A 75 16.75 11.59 -5.54
CA TYR A 75 16.18 10.97 -4.36
C TYR A 75 17.21 10.11 -3.64
N ASN A 76 17.23 10.28 -2.31
CA ASN A 76 17.87 9.33 -1.40
C ASN A 76 16.86 8.90 -0.34
N CYS A 77 17.12 7.73 0.25
CA CYS A 77 16.18 7.13 1.20
C CYS A 77 15.93 8.04 2.41
N GLU A 78 16.95 8.69 2.96
CA GLU A 78 16.81 9.51 4.16
C GLU A 78 15.86 10.69 3.93
N ASN A 79 16.07 11.45 2.84
CA ASN A 79 15.24 12.60 2.51
C ASN A 79 13.79 12.18 2.20
N ILE A 80 13.60 11.14 1.38
CA ILE A 80 12.26 10.64 1.05
C ILE A 80 11.53 10.16 2.31
N ILE A 81 12.19 9.39 3.17
CA ILE A 81 11.57 8.89 4.42
C ILE A 81 11.12 10.06 5.29
N LYS A 82 11.95 11.11 5.45
CA LYS A 82 11.59 12.31 6.22
C LYS A 82 10.32 12.97 5.67
N VAL A 83 10.22 13.17 4.36
CA VAL A 83 9.04 13.84 3.77
C VAL A 83 7.79 12.94 3.79
N ILE A 84 7.93 11.62 3.62
CA ILE A 84 6.83 10.66 3.80
C ILE A 84 6.23 10.77 5.22
N LEU A 85 7.08 10.88 6.24
CA LEU A 85 6.62 11.01 7.63
C LEU A 85 5.95 12.36 7.90
N LEU A 86 6.22 13.40 7.12
CA LEU A 86 5.45 14.65 7.15
C LEU A 86 4.07 14.46 6.51
N ASP A 87 3.98 13.76 5.37
CA ASP A 87 2.71 13.45 4.70
C ASP A 87 1.82 12.50 5.53
N PHE A 88 2.43 11.58 6.28
CA PHE A 88 1.75 10.56 7.09
C PHE A 88 2.36 10.46 8.50
N PRO A 89 2.02 11.39 9.43
CA PRO A 89 2.63 11.43 10.77
C PRO A 89 2.32 10.21 11.64
N ASN A 90 1.31 9.41 11.28
CA ASN A 90 0.97 8.15 11.95
C ASN A 90 1.70 6.92 11.37
N ALA A 91 2.51 7.09 10.32
CA ALA A 91 3.34 6.02 9.78
C ALA A 91 4.59 5.83 10.65
N ILE A 92 4.98 4.58 10.87
CA ILE A 92 6.16 4.23 11.68
C ILE A 92 7.20 3.62 10.75
N TYR A 93 8.38 4.24 10.66
CA TYR A 93 9.50 3.66 9.92
C TYR A 93 10.11 2.49 10.72
N LEU A 94 10.20 1.32 10.08
CA LEU A 94 10.67 0.07 10.69
C LEU A 94 12.13 -0.26 10.34
N GLY A 95 12.80 0.57 9.54
CA GLY A 95 14.16 0.29 9.07
C GLY A 95 14.22 -0.61 7.84
N LYS A 96 15.42 -1.05 7.50
CA LYS A 96 15.70 -1.87 6.29
C LYS A 96 15.35 -3.36 6.45
N THR A 97 15.09 -3.82 7.66
CA THR A 97 14.79 -5.22 7.95
C THR A 97 13.42 -5.32 8.59
N LEU A 98 12.59 -6.24 8.09
CA LEU A 98 11.23 -6.40 8.59
C LEU A 98 11.23 -7.30 9.83
N HIS A 99 11.13 -6.72 11.02
CA HIS A 99 11.09 -7.44 12.30
C HIS A 99 9.67 -7.56 12.88
N LEU A 100 8.66 -7.90 12.06
CA LEU A 100 7.30 -8.09 12.54
C LEU A 100 7.07 -9.55 12.95
N LYS A 101 7.05 -9.80 14.28
CA LYS A 101 6.70 -11.13 14.84
C LYS A 101 5.21 -11.47 14.72
N LYS A 102 4.34 -10.46 14.64
CA LYS A 102 2.87 -10.60 14.52
C LYS A 102 2.30 -9.43 13.71
N ASN A 103 1.17 -9.65 13.05
CA ASN A 103 0.38 -8.58 12.44
C ASN A 103 -0.13 -7.63 13.54
N ILE A 104 0.06 -6.32 13.34
CA ILE A 104 -0.43 -5.29 14.23
C ILE A 104 -1.81 -4.87 13.73
N CYS A 105 -2.82 -4.96 14.60
CA CYS A 105 -4.19 -4.68 14.22
C CYS A 105 -4.36 -3.24 13.73
N ASN A 106 -5.11 -3.06 12.66
CA ASN A 106 -5.35 -1.76 12.02
C ASN A 106 -4.10 -1.12 11.41
N TYR A 107 -3.08 -1.92 11.11
CA TYR A 107 -1.94 -1.49 10.33
C TYR A 107 -1.58 -2.51 9.26
N HIS A 108 -0.99 -2.02 8.17
CA HIS A 108 -0.34 -2.84 7.15
C HIS A 108 1.11 -2.42 6.96
N THR A 109 1.90 -3.31 6.38
CA THR A 109 3.31 -3.04 6.08
C THR A 109 3.46 -2.48 4.68
N VAL A 110 4.29 -1.45 4.54
CA VAL A 110 4.72 -0.89 3.26
C VAL A 110 6.23 -1.07 3.12
N PHE A 111 6.71 -1.28 1.89
CA PHE A 111 8.13 -1.29 1.55
C PHE A 111 8.42 -0.22 0.50
N LEU A 112 9.46 0.57 0.73
CA LEU A 112 9.94 1.63 -0.16
C LEU A 112 11.28 1.23 -0.79
N CYS A 113 11.40 1.51 -2.08
CA CYS A 113 12.65 1.46 -2.83
C CYS A 113 12.75 2.60 -3.83
N ILE A 114 13.98 2.88 -4.28
CA ILE A 114 14.26 3.92 -5.27
C ILE A 114 15.13 3.36 -6.39
N THR A 115 15.17 4.06 -7.51
CA THR A 115 16.09 3.76 -8.61
C THR A 115 17.53 4.07 -8.22
N LYS A 116 18.50 3.47 -8.93
CA LYS A 116 19.93 3.78 -8.70
C LYS A 116 20.27 5.25 -8.95
N LYS A 117 19.57 5.89 -9.89
CA LYS A 117 19.76 7.31 -10.23
C LYS A 117 19.05 8.24 -9.24
N GLY A 118 18.17 7.71 -8.38
CA GLY A 118 17.30 8.53 -7.53
C GLY A 118 16.31 9.37 -8.33
N ASP A 119 15.95 8.95 -9.54
CA ASP A 119 15.00 9.64 -10.40
C ASP A 119 13.55 9.19 -10.19
N ASP A 120 13.34 8.05 -9.53
CA ASP A 120 12.02 7.55 -9.18
C ASP A 120 12.04 6.72 -7.89
N TYR A 121 10.86 6.57 -7.28
CA TYR A 121 10.61 5.75 -6.11
C TYR A 121 9.42 4.82 -6.34
N HIS A 122 9.38 3.72 -5.60
CA HIS A 122 8.28 2.78 -5.72
C HIS A 122 7.96 2.10 -4.39
N PHE A 123 6.68 1.82 -4.21
CA PHE A 123 6.13 1.26 -3.00
C PHE A 123 5.44 -0.09 -3.25
N TYR A 124 5.59 -0.97 -2.27
CA TYR A 124 4.88 -2.24 -2.17
C TYR A 124 4.07 -2.25 -0.87
N ARG A 125 2.93 -2.93 -0.88
CA ARG A 125 2.06 -3.12 0.27
C ARG A 125 1.95 -4.61 0.59
N ARG A 126 2.05 -4.98 1.86
CA ARG A 126 1.83 -6.35 2.32
C ARG A 126 0.34 -6.58 2.56
N ASN A 127 -0.21 -7.60 1.91
CA ASN A 127 -1.60 -8.03 2.08
C ASN A 127 -1.74 -9.02 3.25
N ASN A 128 -2.97 -9.29 3.70
CA ASN A 128 -3.25 -10.18 4.84
C ASN A 128 -2.80 -11.63 4.59
N ASN A 129 -2.78 -12.06 3.32
CA ASN A 129 -2.26 -13.36 2.90
C ASN A 129 -0.72 -13.44 2.91
N LYS A 130 -0.05 -12.43 3.48
CA LYS A 130 1.42 -12.29 3.63
C LYS A 130 2.19 -12.04 2.33
N TYR A 131 1.55 -12.12 1.17
CA TYR A 131 2.12 -11.68 -0.10
C TYR A 131 2.13 -10.16 -0.20
N TRP A 132 2.94 -9.68 -1.13
CA TRP A 132 3.05 -8.26 -1.44
C TRP A 132 2.43 -7.95 -2.79
N THR A 133 1.95 -6.72 -2.88
CA THR A 133 1.38 -6.16 -4.08
C THR A 133 1.92 -4.76 -4.31
N HIS A 134 1.81 -4.28 -5.54
CA HIS A 134 2.19 -2.92 -5.92
C HIS A 134 1.25 -2.40 -6.99
N LYS A 135 1.19 -1.06 -7.13
CA LYS A 135 0.42 -0.38 -8.16
C LYS A 135 1.35 0.45 -9.06
N PRO A 136 1.88 -0.10 -10.16
CA PRO A 136 2.78 0.63 -11.05
C PRO A 136 2.02 1.74 -11.80
N GLY A 137 2.23 3.01 -11.44
CA GLY A 137 1.66 4.15 -12.15
C GLY A 137 0.14 4.02 -12.41
N SER A 138 -0.25 4.01 -13.69
CA SER A 138 -1.65 3.87 -14.16
C SER A 138 -2.09 2.42 -14.42
N SER A 139 -1.34 1.41 -13.97
CA SER A 139 -1.73 0.01 -14.12
C SER A 139 -2.52 -0.51 -12.91
N SER A 140 -3.16 -1.66 -13.09
CA SER A 140 -3.82 -2.40 -12.01
C SER A 140 -2.82 -2.81 -10.93
N VAL A 141 -3.33 -3.04 -9.73
CA VAL A 141 -2.56 -3.66 -8.66
C VAL A 141 -2.11 -5.05 -9.11
N SER A 142 -0.82 -5.32 -8.94
CA SER A 142 -0.18 -6.59 -9.27
C SER A 142 0.41 -7.23 -8.01
N HIS A 143 0.39 -8.56 -7.96
CA HIS A 143 1.11 -9.37 -6.99
C HIS A 143 2.39 -9.99 -7.58
N ARG A 144 2.76 -9.57 -8.80
CA ARG A 144 3.84 -10.09 -9.63
C ARG A 144 5.01 -9.11 -9.69
N ASP A 145 6.22 -9.61 -9.56
CA ASP A 145 7.44 -8.82 -9.75
C ASP A 145 7.77 -8.63 -11.24
N ALA A 146 8.91 -8.00 -11.55
CA ALA A 146 9.31 -7.74 -12.94
C ALA A 146 9.69 -9.01 -13.75
N SER A 147 9.79 -10.17 -13.09
CA SER A 147 9.98 -11.49 -13.72
C SER A 147 8.70 -12.35 -13.66
N ASP A 148 7.55 -11.75 -13.39
CA ASP A 148 6.25 -12.43 -13.25
C ASP A 148 6.16 -13.44 -12.08
N ASN A 149 7.02 -13.31 -11.08
CA ASN A 149 6.98 -14.14 -9.87
C ASN A 149 6.10 -13.52 -8.78
N LEU A 150 5.45 -14.35 -7.96
CA LEU A 150 4.73 -13.87 -6.77
C LEU A 150 5.68 -13.13 -5.82
N ILE A 151 5.30 -11.94 -5.37
CA ILE A 151 6.13 -11.13 -4.48
C ILE A 151 5.96 -11.62 -3.03
N VAL A 152 6.91 -12.44 -2.55
CA VAL A 152 6.95 -12.91 -1.15
C VAL A 152 7.77 -11.96 -0.26
N ASP A 153 8.87 -11.43 -0.80
CA ASP A 153 9.72 -10.42 -0.16
C ASP A 153 10.15 -9.40 -1.22
N PRO A 154 9.65 -8.16 -1.18
CA PRO A 154 9.94 -7.16 -2.20
C PRO A 154 11.42 -6.74 -2.21
N LYS A 155 12.19 -6.98 -1.14
CA LYS A 155 13.65 -6.75 -1.16
C LYS A 155 14.37 -7.72 -2.07
N LYS A 156 13.90 -8.96 -2.14
CA LYS A 156 14.50 -10.07 -2.90
C LYS A 156 13.89 -10.25 -4.30
N SER A 157 12.71 -9.68 -4.53
CA SER A 157 11.99 -9.77 -5.80
C SER A 157 12.69 -8.96 -6.90
N ASN A 158 12.46 -9.32 -8.16
CA ASN A 158 12.97 -8.55 -9.29
C ASN A 158 12.20 -7.22 -9.41
N ARG A 159 12.92 -6.10 -9.28
CA ARG A 159 12.37 -4.74 -9.33
C ARG A 159 12.82 -3.96 -10.58
N ASN A 160 13.31 -4.66 -11.59
CA ASN A 160 13.77 -4.08 -12.84
C ASN A 160 12.66 -4.14 -13.91
N PHE A 161 11.84 -3.10 -14.00
CA PHE A 161 10.74 -2.98 -14.96
C PHE A 161 11.19 -2.32 -16.28
N GLY A 162 12.42 -2.63 -16.73
CA GLY A 162 13.01 -2.07 -17.94
C GLY A 162 13.57 -0.67 -17.71
N ILE A 163 12.80 0.37 -18.07
CA ILE A 163 13.24 1.77 -17.95
C ILE A 163 13.52 2.15 -16.49
N LEU A 164 12.70 1.62 -15.57
CA LEU A 164 12.78 1.90 -14.15
C LEU A 164 13.26 0.66 -13.40
N ASN A 165 14.43 0.76 -12.78
CA ASN A 165 15.02 -0.30 -11.96
C ASN A 165 15.19 0.16 -10.52
N TYR A 166 14.26 -0.25 -9.65
CA TYR A 166 14.21 0.14 -8.25
C TYR A 166 15.16 -0.68 -7.37
N ALA A 167 16.46 -0.64 -7.70
CA ALA A 167 17.47 -1.50 -7.10
C ALA A 167 17.77 -1.18 -5.62
N ILE A 168 17.53 0.06 -5.16
CA ILE A 168 17.97 0.53 -3.85
C ILE A 168 16.83 0.37 -2.82
N PRO A 169 16.92 -0.56 -1.86
CA PRO A 169 15.92 -0.72 -0.81
C PRO A 169 16.08 0.38 0.27
N CYS A 170 15.02 1.13 0.54
CA CYS A 170 15.03 2.16 1.58
C CYS A 170 14.56 1.63 2.92
N GLY A 171 13.48 0.84 2.94
CA GLY A 171 13.03 0.16 4.14
C GLY A 171 11.53 0.00 4.22
N PHE A 172 11.06 -0.36 5.42
CA PHE A 172 9.68 -0.70 5.68
C PHE A 172 9.00 0.36 6.54
N PHE A 173 7.69 0.47 6.38
CA PHE A 173 6.82 1.28 7.23
C PHE A 173 5.68 0.44 7.75
N LEU A 174 5.19 0.78 8.94
CA LEU A 174 3.88 0.41 9.42
C LEU A 174 2.93 1.58 9.17
N VAL A 175 1.83 1.34 8.47
CA VAL A 175 0.88 2.39 8.07
C VAL A 175 -0.50 2.03 8.59
N LYS A 176 -1.19 2.98 9.22
CA LYS A 176 -2.55 2.77 9.73
C LYS A 176 -3.49 2.44 8.57
N THR A 177 -4.23 1.35 8.72
CA THR A 177 -5.26 0.94 7.80
C THR A 177 -6.51 1.78 8.04
N ASN A 178 -6.92 2.53 7.02
CA ASN A 178 -8.22 3.21 7.03
C ASN A 178 -9.25 2.21 6.47
N PHE A 179 -10.08 1.64 7.34
CA PHE A 179 -11.17 0.77 6.90
C PHE A 179 -12.26 1.61 6.24
N VAL A 180 -12.77 1.12 5.11
CA VAL A 180 -14.19 1.28 4.79
C VAL A 180 -14.85 0.06 5.44
N PHE A 181 -15.62 0.27 6.50
CA PHE A 181 -16.40 -0.81 7.11
C PHE A 181 -17.38 -1.36 6.04
N ARG A 182 -17.48 -2.69 5.93
CA ARG A 182 -18.64 -3.33 5.30
C ARG A 182 -19.72 -3.50 6.35
#